data_AF-A0A504YHG8-F1
#
_entry.id   AF-A0A504YHG8-F1
#
_cell.length_a   1.000
_cell.length_b   1.000
_cell.length_c   1.000
_cell.angle_alpha   90.00
_cell.angle_beta   90.00
_cell.angle_gamma   90.00
#
_symmetry.space_group_name_H-M   'P 1'
#
loop_
_entity.id
_entity.type
_entity.pdbx_description
1 polymer ?
#
loop_
_entity_poly.entity_id
_entity_poly.type
_entity_poly.pdbx_seq_one_letter_code
_entity_poly.pdbx_strand_id
1 'polypeptide(L)'
;MVCQVNASSMSQKRRRFLWIVFITVALTWIILITTYLRQFRPTVQSFNWTICESLFQGKYDLALQVQSGLVPNRRLNSCEAITTFSGHVPWISPEEYRYPLAFAISVFENPEQFAHFLRLIYRPQNVYCIHIDRKTGRSTTEQFENIAHCFGPNVFLIPVDQRVDVSWGYFSVLQSTLLCAEHLLNQTVVPNWKYMLNMNNKEIPLRTNWEMVSALKALNGSNLVESVPCPDLEQRKPKHKYTFKVSSITCQSFVNGVRPIHKNVFCRAARCVR
;
A
#
# COMPACT_ATOMS: atom_id res chain seq x y z
N MET A 1 46.16 -53.42 37.32
CA MET A 1 46.67 -52.70 36.13
C MET A 1 45.84 -51.43 35.96
N VAL A 2 46.39 -50.28 36.35
CA VAL A 2 45.80 -48.98 36.03
C VAL A 2 46.84 -48.25 35.19
N CYS A 3 46.63 -48.20 33.88
CA CYS A 3 47.46 -47.41 32.99
C CYS A 3 46.98 -45.96 33.09
N GLN A 4 47.76 -45.10 33.76
CA GLN A 4 47.62 -43.66 33.62
C GLN A 4 48.03 -43.26 32.21
N VAL A 5 47.09 -42.71 31.45
CA VAL A 5 47.39 -42.01 30.20
C VAL A 5 47.95 -40.64 30.57
N ASN A 6 49.27 -40.50 30.54
CA ASN A 6 49.94 -39.22 30.68
C ASN A 6 49.60 -38.34 29.46
N ALA A 7 48.77 -37.32 29.67
CA ALA A 7 48.59 -36.25 28.70
C ALA A 7 49.93 -35.54 28.49
N SER A 8 50.46 -35.61 27.28
CA SER A 8 51.74 -34.99 26.94
C SER A 8 51.65 -33.47 27.10
N SER A 9 52.54 -32.92 27.92
CA SER A 9 52.66 -31.48 28.16
C SER A 9 52.98 -30.76 26.85
N MET A 10 51.99 -30.06 26.31
CA MET A 10 52.12 -29.33 25.06
C MET A 10 53.15 -28.19 25.24
N SER A 11 54.29 -28.29 24.54
CA SER A 11 55.41 -27.33 24.59
C SER A 11 54.93 -25.87 24.57
N GLN A 12 55.47 -25.03 25.46
CA GLN A 12 55.13 -23.61 25.60
C GLN A 12 55.25 -22.85 24.27
N LYS A 13 56.22 -23.23 23.41
CA LYS A 13 56.36 -22.66 22.06
C LYS A 13 55.16 -23.00 21.16
N ARG A 14 54.64 -24.23 21.24
CA ARG A 14 53.46 -24.69 20.49
C ARG A 14 52.18 -24.04 21.00
N ARG A 15 52.04 -23.83 22.32
CA ARG A 15 50.96 -23.01 22.91
C ARG A 15 51.00 -21.57 22.42
N ARG A 16 52.17 -20.93 22.44
CA ARG A 16 52.34 -19.55 21.93
C ARG A 16 52.00 -19.45 20.44
N PHE A 17 52.43 -20.42 19.63
CA PHE A 17 52.10 -20.46 18.21
C PHE A 17 50.59 -20.58 17.96
N LEU A 18 49.91 -21.49 18.66
CA LEU A 18 48.46 -21.66 18.54
C LEU A 18 47.68 -20.41 19.00
N TRP A 19 48.15 -19.73 20.05
CA TRP A 19 47.59 -18.45 20.49
C TRP A 19 47.76 -17.34 19.44
N ILE A 20 48.93 -17.26 18.81
CA ILE A 20 49.18 -16.29 17.74
C ILE A 20 48.24 -16.55 16.56
N VAL A 21 48.10 -17.81 16.12
CA VAL A 21 47.20 -18.19 15.02
C VAL A 21 45.74 -17.89 15.37
N PHE A 22 45.30 -18.18 16.60
CA PHE A 22 43.94 -17.87 17.03
C PHE A 22 43.67 -16.37 17.03
N ILE A 23 44.60 -15.56 17.54
CA ILE A 23 44.48 -14.09 17.55
C ILE A 23 44.45 -13.54 16.13
N THR A 24 45.32 -14.01 15.22
CA THR A 24 45.33 -13.50 13.84
C THR A 24 44.05 -13.86 13.10
N VAL A 25 43.52 -15.07 13.26
CA VAL A 25 42.23 -15.48 12.67
C VAL A 25 41.07 -14.68 13.26
N ALA A 26 41.05 -14.46 14.57
CA ALA A 26 40.01 -13.65 15.21
C ALA A 26 40.06 -12.19 14.72
N LEU A 27 41.25 -11.61 14.62
CA LEU A 27 41.44 -10.24 14.13
C LEU A 27 41.04 -10.10 12.65
N THR A 28 41.38 -11.05 11.78
CA THR A 28 40.95 -11.01 10.38
C THR A 28 39.44 -11.16 10.23
N TRP A 29 38.80 -12.01 11.03
CA TRP A 29 37.35 -12.12 11.08
C TRP A 29 36.68 -10.85 11.61
N ILE A 30 37.20 -10.23 12.66
CA ILE A 30 36.68 -8.95 13.16
C ILE A 30 36.85 -7.85 12.11
N ILE A 31 38.00 -7.78 11.43
CA ILE A 31 38.24 -6.81 10.36
C ILE A 31 37.27 -7.06 9.20
N LEU A 32 37.11 -8.30 8.74
CA LEU A 32 36.18 -8.66 7.67
C LEU A 32 34.72 -8.35 8.04
N ILE A 33 34.30 -8.66 9.26
CA ILE A 33 32.94 -8.35 9.74
C ILE A 33 32.76 -6.83 9.85
N THR A 34 33.72 -6.10 10.40
CA THR A 34 33.61 -4.64 10.55
C THR A 34 33.66 -3.91 9.21
N THR A 35 34.43 -4.40 8.23
CA THR A 35 34.42 -3.85 6.86
C THR A 35 33.14 -4.21 6.11
N TYR A 36 32.66 -5.45 6.22
CA TYR A 36 31.37 -5.88 5.68
C TYR A 36 30.21 -5.07 6.27
N LEU A 37 30.16 -4.92 7.60
CA LEU A 37 29.15 -4.12 8.28
C LEU A 37 29.28 -2.61 8.00
N ARG A 38 30.49 -2.09 7.74
CA ARG A 38 30.68 -0.70 7.27
C ARG A 38 30.12 -0.50 5.87
N GLN A 39 30.30 -1.47 4.97
CA GLN A 39 29.76 -1.43 3.61
C GLN A 39 28.23 -1.41 3.60
N PHE A 40 27.61 -2.01 4.61
CA PHE A 40 26.16 -2.01 4.80
C PHE A 40 25.63 -0.93 5.75
N ARG A 41 26.42 0.09 6.13
CA ARG A 41 25.84 1.24 6.82
C ARG A 41 24.91 1.97 5.84
N PRO A 42 23.59 1.99 6.07
CA PRO A 42 22.72 2.79 5.23
C PRO A 42 23.10 4.25 5.42
N THR A 43 23.70 4.86 4.40
CA THR A 43 23.78 6.31 4.32
C THR A 43 22.36 6.82 4.20
N VAL A 44 21.85 7.43 5.26
CA VAL A 44 20.58 8.17 5.22
C VAL A 44 20.80 9.34 4.27
N GLN A 45 20.51 9.13 2.99
CA GLN A 45 20.51 10.21 2.01
C GLN A 45 19.29 11.07 2.34
N SER A 46 19.53 12.28 2.83
CA SER A 46 18.49 13.28 2.97
C SER A 46 18.05 13.69 1.57
N PHE A 47 16.85 13.27 1.16
CA PHE A 47 16.24 13.76 -0.07
C PHE A 47 15.99 15.27 0.06
N ASN A 48 16.61 16.06 -0.82
CA ASN A 48 16.32 17.48 -0.97
C ASN A 48 15.21 17.66 -2.02
N TRP A 49 14.38 18.68 -1.87
CA TRP A 49 13.29 19.00 -2.80
C TRP A 49 13.80 19.18 -4.24
N THR A 50 14.99 19.75 -4.43
CA THR A 50 15.64 19.92 -5.74
C THR A 50 15.90 18.60 -6.47
N ILE A 51 16.16 17.53 -5.73
CA ILE A 51 16.31 16.16 -6.27
C ILE A 51 14.95 15.65 -6.72
N CYS A 52 13.90 15.84 -5.91
CA CYS A 52 12.53 15.47 -6.28
C CYS A 52 12.05 16.21 -7.54
N GLU A 53 12.30 17.51 -7.66
CA GLU A 53 11.96 18.27 -8.87
C GLU A 53 12.67 17.73 -10.11
N SER A 54 13.95 17.42 -9.99
CA SER A 54 14.73 16.83 -11.08
C SER A 54 14.15 15.48 -11.50
N LEU A 55 13.77 14.64 -10.54
CA LEU A 55 13.11 13.35 -10.78
C LEU A 55 11.75 13.52 -11.48
N PHE A 56 10.92 14.47 -11.03
CA PHE A 56 9.63 14.75 -11.68
C PHE A 56 9.79 15.31 -13.10
N GLN A 57 10.92 15.95 -13.40
CA GLN A 57 11.30 16.37 -14.75
C GLN A 57 11.91 15.23 -15.59
N GLY A 58 11.97 14.01 -15.06
CA GLY A 58 12.57 12.85 -15.74
C GLY A 58 14.09 12.90 -15.86
N LYS A 59 14.76 13.80 -15.11
CA LYS A 59 16.23 13.88 -15.08
C LYS A 59 16.74 12.79 -14.14
N TYR A 60 17.43 11.81 -14.71
CA TYR A 60 18.04 10.72 -13.97
C TYR A 60 19.41 11.15 -13.43
N ASP A 61 19.60 11.09 -12.11
CA ASP A 61 20.90 11.26 -11.48
C ASP A 61 21.49 9.88 -11.15
N LEU A 62 22.61 9.54 -11.78
CA LEU A 62 23.36 8.30 -11.52
C LEU A 62 23.84 8.20 -10.06
N ALA A 63 23.90 9.32 -9.33
CA ALA A 63 24.21 9.36 -7.90
C ALA A 63 23.02 8.99 -6.99
N LEU A 64 21.81 8.84 -7.55
CA LEU A 64 20.66 8.25 -6.86
C LEU A 64 20.74 6.71 -6.92
N GLN A 65 21.88 6.16 -6.49
CA GLN A 65 21.89 4.80 -5.98
C GLN A 65 21.13 4.82 -4.65
N VAL A 66 19.80 4.80 -4.72
CA VAL A 66 18.95 4.58 -3.56
C VAL A 66 19.28 3.17 -3.07
N GLN A 67 20.25 3.07 -2.17
CA GLN A 67 20.42 1.87 -1.39
C GLN A 67 19.13 1.74 -0.59
N SER A 68 18.33 0.75 -0.96
CA SER A 68 17.14 0.29 -0.26
C SER A 68 17.54 -0.32 1.08
N GLY A 69 18.15 0.49 1.95
CA GLY A 69 18.17 0.20 3.37
C GLY A 69 16.76 0.39 3.87
N LEU A 70 16.17 -0.68 4.42
CA LEU A 70 15.04 -0.58 5.33
C LEU A 70 15.50 0.20 6.57
N VAL A 71 15.65 1.52 6.45
CA VAL A 71 15.86 2.38 7.61
C VAL A 71 14.50 2.41 8.30
N PRO A 72 14.36 1.87 9.53
CA PRO A 72 13.11 1.96 10.25
C PRO A 72 12.77 3.44 10.37
N ASN A 73 11.66 3.84 9.76
CA ASN A 73 11.25 5.22 9.79
C ASN A 73 10.75 5.52 11.21
N ARG A 74 11.66 6.00 12.07
CA ARG A 74 11.37 6.41 13.45
C ARG A 74 10.28 7.49 13.54
N ARG A 75 9.78 8.00 12.40
CA ARG A 75 8.77 9.05 12.31
C ARG A 75 7.33 8.56 12.44
N LEU A 76 7.03 7.25 12.44
CA LEU A 76 5.66 6.75 12.67
C LEU A 76 5.44 6.32 14.12
N ASN A 77 5.86 7.15 15.07
CA ASN A 77 5.79 6.86 16.51
C ASN A 77 4.59 7.53 17.22
N SER A 78 3.84 8.40 16.53
CA SER A 78 2.66 9.08 17.08
C SER A 78 1.57 9.24 16.01
N CYS A 79 0.32 9.38 16.45
CA CYS A 79 -0.80 9.64 15.54
C CYS A 79 -0.65 10.97 14.79
N GLU A 80 -0.05 11.99 15.41
CA GLU A 80 0.27 13.25 14.74
C GLU A 80 1.22 13.01 13.56
N ALA A 81 2.26 12.20 13.74
CA ALA A 81 3.23 11.94 12.69
C ALA A 81 2.67 11.01 11.58
N ILE A 82 1.74 10.12 11.93
CA ILE A 82 0.99 9.28 10.99
C ILE A 82 0.05 10.11 10.11
N THR A 83 -0.66 11.08 10.71
CA THR A 83 -1.78 11.77 10.05
C THR A 83 -1.37 13.09 9.36
N THR A 84 -0.21 13.65 9.69
CA THR A 84 0.23 14.96 9.18
C THR A 84 1.48 14.89 8.30
N PHE A 85 1.62 15.89 7.41
CA PHE A 85 2.83 16.14 6.64
C PHE A 85 3.71 17.12 7.42
N SER A 86 4.61 16.61 8.25
CA SER A 86 5.48 17.44 9.10
C SER A 86 4.67 18.42 9.97
N GLY A 87 3.63 17.93 10.65
CA GLY A 87 2.73 18.73 11.49
C GLY A 87 1.62 19.47 10.74
N HIS A 88 1.59 19.40 9.40
CA HIS A 88 0.60 20.10 8.59
C HIS A 88 -0.44 19.13 8.00
N VAL A 89 -1.71 19.52 8.06
CA VAL A 89 -2.79 18.83 7.35
C VAL A 89 -3.00 19.48 5.98
N PRO A 90 -3.34 18.72 4.93
CA PRO A 90 -3.66 19.29 3.62
C PRO A 90 -4.85 20.26 3.71
N TRP A 91 -4.75 21.40 3.04
CA TRP A 91 -5.89 22.30 2.86
C TRP A 91 -7.02 21.61 2.06
N ILE A 92 -8.26 21.98 2.37
CA ILE A 92 -9.47 21.39 1.78
C ILE A 92 -10.28 22.51 1.14
N SER A 93 -10.51 22.39 -0.17
CA SER A 93 -11.34 23.33 -0.89
C SER A 93 -12.84 23.18 -0.54
N PRO A 94 -13.64 24.25 -0.68
CA PRO A 94 -15.11 24.15 -0.54
C PRO A 94 -15.74 23.14 -1.51
N GLU A 95 -15.11 22.93 -2.67
CA GLU A 95 -15.54 21.93 -3.65
C GLU A 95 -15.34 20.50 -3.13
N GLU A 96 -14.16 20.18 -2.59
CA GLU A 96 -13.88 18.88 -1.99
C GLU A 96 -14.79 18.61 -0.79
N TYR A 97 -15.03 19.63 0.04
CA TYR A 97 -15.87 19.49 1.23
C TYR A 97 -17.31 19.07 0.89
N ARG A 98 -17.85 19.57 -0.24
CA ARG A 98 -19.21 19.31 -0.70
C ARG A 98 -19.33 18.04 -1.56
N TYR A 99 -18.23 17.35 -1.82
CA TYR A 99 -18.20 16.19 -2.70
C TYR A 99 -17.49 14.99 -2.05
N PRO A 100 -18.09 14.44 -0.96
CA PRO A 100 -17.49 13.35 -0.20
C PRO A 100 -17.29 12.09 -1.05
N LEU A 101 -16.13 11.47 -0.91
CA LEU A 101 -15.73 10.22 -1.56
C LEU A 101 -15.69 9.07 -0.55
N ALA A 102 -15.89 7.85 -1.04
CA ALA A 102 -15.75 6.62 -0.28
C ALA A 102 -14.57 5.80 -0.81
N PHE A 103 -13.77 5.22 0.09
CA PHE A 103 -12.63 4.37 -0.26
C PHE A 103 -12.80 2.99 0.36
N ALA A 104 -12.70 1.95 -0.46
CA ALA A 104 -12.57 0.56 -0.01
C ALA A 104 -11.12 0.15 -0.18
N ILE A 105 -10.42 -0.08 0.93
CA ILE A 105 -8.97 -0.30 0.95
C ILE A 105 -8.69 -1.70 1.47
N SER A 106 -8.01 -2.53 0.67
CA SER A 106 -7.50 -3.83 1.13
C SER A 106 -6.03 -3.73 1.53
N VAL A 107 -5.68 -4.24 2.71
CA VAL A 107 -4.31 -4.22 3.25
C VAL A 107 -3.88 -5.61 3.72
N PHE A 108 -2.63 -5.98 3.45
CA PHE A 108 -2.10 -7.31 3.86
C PHE A 108 -0.64 -7.32 4.31
N GLU A 109 0.18 -6.35 3.87
CA GLU A 109 1.59 -6.23 4.23
C GLU A 109 2.06 -4.77 4.33
N ASN A 110 3.23 -4.51 4.91
CA ASN A 110 3.86 -3.19 5.01
C ASN A 110 2.96 -2.06 5.61
N PRO A 111 2.72 -2.08 6.93
CA PRO A 111 1.92 -1.05 7.61
C PRO A 111 2.45 0.38 7.44
N GLU A 112 3.76 0.57 7.33
CA GLU A 112 4.34 1.90 7.08
C GLU A 112 3.89 2.48 5.73
N GLN A 113 3.89 1.67 4.67
CA GLN A 113 3.38 2.10 3.37
C GLN A 113 1.90 2.45 3.45
N PHE A 114 1.11 1.66 4.20
CA PHE A 114 -0.28 1.98 4.45
C PHE A 114 -0.48 3.31 5.19
N ALA A 115 0.31 3.61 6.22
CA ALA A 115 0.26 4.90 6.91
C ALA A 115 0.52 6.07 5.95
N HIS A 116 1.55 5.96 5.12
CA HIS A 116 1.86 6.97 4.11
C HIS A 116 0.76 7.12 3.06
N PHE A 117 0.25 6.00 2.55
CA PHE A 117 -0.85 5.97 1.58
C PHE A 117 -2.11 6.63 2.15
N LEU A 118 -2.55 6.20 3.34
CA LEU A 118 -3.75 6.74 3.96
C LEU A 118 -3.60 8.23 4.26
N ARG A 119 -2.42 8.68 4.73
CA ARG A 119 -2.14 10.11 4.92
C ARG A 119 -2.28 10.93 3.62
N LEU A 120 -1.88 10.39 2.47
CA LEU A 120 -1.98 11.08 1.18
C LEU A 120 -3.43 11.31 0.76
N ILE A 121 -4.29 10.30 0.95
CA ILE A 121 -5.68 10.33 0.50
C ILE A 121 -6.67 10.83 1.57
N TYR A 122 -6.29 10.84 2.84
CA TYR A 122 -7.20 11.14 3.93
C TYR A 122 -7.72 12.57 3.87
N ARG A 123 -9.04 12.71 3.94
CA ARG A 123 -9.77 13.96 4.13
C ARG A 123 -10.93 13.71 5.09
N PRO A 124 -11.20 14.61 6.06
CA PRO A 124 -12.23 14.41 7.08
C PRO A 124 -13.66 14.28 6.53
N GLN A 125 -13.95 14.84 5.36
CA GLN A 125 -15.26 14.71 4.71
C GLN A 125 -15.44 13.39 3.93
N ASN A 126 -14.37 12.65 3.65
CA ASN A 126 -14.44 11.37 2.95
C ASN A 126 -14.64 10.23 3.94
N VAL A 127 -14.96 9.03 3.47
CA VAL A 127 -15.11 7.82 4.30
C VAL A 127 -14.25 6.68 3.78
N TYR A 128 -13.68 5.91 4.71
CA TYR A 128 -12.68 4.89 4.43
C TYR A 128 -13.04 3.59 5.14
N CYS A 129 -13.27 2.55 4.37
CA CYS A 129 -13.35 1.18 4.86
C CYS A 129 -12.02 0.48 4.61
N ILE A 130 -11.48 -0.15 5.65
CA ILE A 130 -10.23 -0.91 5.57
C ILE A 130 -10.53 -2.38 5.84
N HIS A 131 -10.24 -3.21 4.86
CA HIS A 131 -10.21 -4.66 5.00
C HIS A 131 -8.76 -5.10 5.21
N ILE A 132 -8.47 -5.63 6.41
CA ILE A 132 -7.20 -6.31 6.70
C ILE A 132 -7.37 -7.77 6.32
N ASP A 133 -6.48 -8.29 5.48
CA ASP A 133 -6.52 -9.70 5.08
C ASP A 133 -6.46 -10.63 6.29
N ARG A 134 -7.34 -11.62 6.34
CA ARG A 134 -7.47 -12.52 7.50
C ARG A 134 -6.19 -13.30 7.78
N LYS A 135 -5.39 -13.59 6.76
CA LYS A 135 -4.13 -14.32 6.93
C LYS A 135 -2.96 -13.45 7.38
N THR A 136 -3.13 -12.13 7.48
CA THR A 136 -2.09 -11.24 7.97
C THR A 136 -1.71 -11.61 9.39
N GLY A 137 -0.40 -11.75 9.65
CA GLY A 137 0.11 -12.10 10.97
C GLY A 137 -0.35 -11.12 12.05
N ARG A 138 -0.54 -11.61 13.28
CA ARG A 138 -1.11 -10.85 14.39
C ARG A 138 -0.41 -9.51 14.64
N SER A 139 0.92 -9.51 14.71
CA SER A 139 1.71 -8.29 14.94
C SER A 139 1.53 -7.25 13.83
N THR A 140 1.41 -7.69 12.57
CA THR A 140 1.17 -6.79 11.43
C THR A 140 -0.27 -6.27 11.43
N THR A 141 -1.23 -7.13 11.81
CA THR A 141 -2.64 -6.73 11.99
C THR A 141 -2.77 -5.64 13.03
N GLU A 142 -2.17 -5.82 14.22
CA GLU A 142 -2.18 -4.82 15.29
C GLU A 142 -1.59 -3.47 14.82
N GLN A 143 -0.55 -3.48 13.97
CA GLN A 143 0.00 -2.25 13.40
C GLN A 143 -0.97 -1.55 12.44
N PHE A 144 -1.66 -2.28 11.55
CA PHE A 144 -2.69 -1.70 10.69
C PHE A 144 -3.84 -1.09 11.50
N GLU A 145 -4.28 -1.79 12.55
CA GLU A 145 -5.35 -1.33 13.44
C GLU A 145 -4.93 -0.06 14.18
N ASN A 146 -3.73 -0.02 14.74
CA ASN A 146 -3.17 1.16 15.40
C ASN A 146 -3.08 2.36 14.45
N ILE A 147 -2.63 2.15 13.21
CA ILE A 147 -2.59 3.21 12.20
C ILE A 147 -3.99 3.71 11.89
N ALA A 148 -4.95 2.81 11.65
CA ALA A 148 -6.33 3.18 11.33
C ALA A 148 -6.98 3.98 12.47
N HIS A 149 -6.75 3.58 13.73
CA HIS A 149 -7.26 4.27 14.92
C HIS A 149 -6.68 5.67 15.14
N CYS A 150 -5.56 6.01 14.51
CA CYS A 150 -5.04 7.36 14.54
C CYS A 150 -5.86 8.35 13.71
N PHE A 151 -6.70 7.86 12.79
CA PHE A 151 -7.57 8.69 11.98
C PHE A 151 -8.96 8.86 12.63
N GLY A 152 -9.75 9.80 12.10
CA GLY A 152 -11.08 10.11 12.63
C GLY A 152 -12.10 8.97 12.47
N PRO A 153 -13.32 9.15 13.00
CA PRO A 153 -14.38 8.13 12.97
C PRO A 153 -14.86 7.76 11.55
N ASN A 154 -14.46 8.52 10.55
CA ASN A 154 -14.70 8.27 9.13
C ASN A 154 -13.75 7.22 8.53
N VAL A 155 -12.82 6.68 9.32
CA VAL A 155 -11.98 5.52 8.99
C VAL A 155 -12.40 4.35 9.88
N PHE A 156 -12.86 3.27 9.28
CA PHE A 156 -13.28 2.08 10.02
C PHE A 156 -12.72 0.79 9.42
N LEU A 157 -12.58 -0.21 10.29
CA LEU A 157 -12.05 -1.52 9.95
C LEU A 157 -13.19 -2.52 9.78
N ILE A 158 -13.04 -3.46 8.84
CA ILE A 158 -13.91 -4.63 8.79
C ILE A 158 -13.72 -5.47 10.07
N PRO A 159 -14.81 -5.90 10.74
CA PRO A 159 -14.75 -6.75 11.92
C PRO A 159 -13.94 -8.03 11.68
N VAL A 160 -13.19 -8.47 12.70
CA VAL A 160 -12.24 -9.60 12.58
C VAL A 160 -12.92 -10.88 12.09
N ASP A 161 -14.14 -11.14 12.54
CA ASP A 161 -14.96 -12.30 12.17
C ASP A 161 -15.45 -12.27 10.71
N GLN A 162 -15.50 -11.08 10.10
CA GLN A 162 -15.92 -10.87 8.70
C GLN A 162 -14.74 -10.78 7.72
N ARG A 163 -13.50 -10.68 8.22
CA ARG A 163 -12.30 -10.63 7.35
C ARG A 163 -12.18 -11.92 6.54
N VAL A 164 -11.68 -11.77 5.31
CA VAL A 164 -11.59 -12.84 4.30
C VAL A 164 -10.12 -13.13 4.03
N ASP A 165 -9.77 -14.39 3.77
CA ASP A 165 -8.44 -14.76 3.25
C ASP A 165 -8.37 -14.42 1.76
N VAL A 166 -7.62 -13.38 1.44
CA VAL A 166 -7.54 -12.85 0.07
C VAL A 166 -6.52 -13.63 -0.74
N SER A 167 -6.99 -14.47 -1.66
CA SER A 167 -6.16 -15.29 -2.54
C SER A 167 -6.03 -14.62 -3.91
N TRP A 168 -4.80 -14.33 -4.32
CA TRP A 168 -4.54 -13.64 -5.58
C TRP A 168 -5.09 -14.41 -6.78
N GLY A 169 -5.82 -13.72 -7.66
CA GLY A 169 -6.47 -14.32 -8.83
C GLY A 169 -7.82 -14.99 -8.56
N TYR A 170 -8.29 -15.00 -7.31
CA TYR A 170 -9.57 -15.62 -6.93
C TYR A 170 -10.63 -14.59 -6.55
N PHE A 171 -11.87 -15.08 -6.42
CA PHE A 171 -13.03 -14.26 -6.03
C PHE A 171 -12.83 -13.52 -4.69
N SER A 172 -12.00 -14.02 -3.78
CA SER A 172 -11.79 -13.38 -2.48
C SER A 172 -11.19 -11.97 -2.58
N VAL A 173 -10.51 -11.62 -3.67
CA VAL A 173 -10.08 -10.24 -3.98
C VAL A 173 -11.28 -9.31 -4.18
N LEU A 174 -12.29 -9.78 -4.92
CA LEU A 174 -13.53 -9.03 -5.10
C LEU A 174 -14.36 -9.05 -3.82
N GLN A 175 -14.39 -10.17 -3.10
CA GLN A 175 -15.15 -10.32 -1.87
C GLN A 175 -14.74 -9.31 -0.79
N SER A 176 -13.44 -9.05 -0.59
CA SER A 176 -12.98 -8.03 0.37
C SER A 176 -13.49 -6.62 0.02
N THR A 177 -13.51 -6.30 -1.28
CA THR A 177 -14.03 -5.03 -1.79
C THR A 177 -15.55 -4.93 -1.61
N LEU A 178 -16.29 -6.01 -1.88
CA LEU A 178 -17.75 -6.06 -1.71
C LEU A 178 -18.15 -5.91 -0.24
N LEU A 179 -17.42 -6.54 0.68
CA LEU A 179 -17.63 -6.35 2.12
C LEU A 179 -17.46 -4.88 2.51
N CYS A 180 -16.39 -4.23 2.03
CA CYS A 180 -16.25 -2.80 2.28
C CYS A 180 -17.38 -1.97 1.66
N ALA A 181 -17.84 -2.30 0.45
CA ALA A 181 -18.95 -1.61 -0.18
C ALA A 181 -20.23 -1.70 0.66
N GLU A 182 -20.54 -2.87 1.23
CA GLU A 182 -21.67 -3.07 2.13
C GLU A 182 -21.57 -2.18 3.38
N HIS A 183 -20.42 -2.19 4.07
CA HIS A 183 -20.22 -1.34 5.24
C HIS A 183 -20.26 0.16 4.90
N LEU A 184 -19.69 0.57 3.76
CA LEU A 184 -19.72 1.95 3.27
C LEU A 184 -21.15 2.43 2.95
N LEU A 185 -22.03 1.54 2.50
CA LEU A 185 -23.43 1.83 2.25
C LEU A 185 -24.25 1.93 3.55
N ASN A 186 -23.87 1.18 4.58
CA ASN A 186 -24.62 1.08 5.84
C ASN A 186 -24.14 2.06 6.93
N GLN A 187 -22.91 2.56 6.84
CA GLN A 187 -22.38 3.54 7.80
C GLN A 187 -23.13 4.89 7.74
N THR A 188 -23.20 5.57 8.88
CA THR A 188 -23.91 6.85 9.03
C THR A 188 -22.99 8.06 9.26
N VAL A 189 -21.67 7.85 9.31
CA VAL A 189 -20.66 8.88 9.63
C VAL A 189 -20.55 9.92 8.52
N VAL A 190 -20.50 9.47 7.27
CA VAL A 190 -20.47 10.32 6.08
C VAL A 190 -21.65 9.94 5.20
N PRO A 191 -22.84 10.50 5.46
CA PRO A 191 -24.01 10.22 4.64
C PRO A 191 -23.82 10.86 3.24
N ASN A 192 -24.33 10.20 2.20
CA ASN A 192 -24.40 10.73 0.84
C ASN A 192 -23.04 10.96 0.13
N TRP A 193 -22.04 10.13 0.39
CA TRP A 193 -20.83 10.03 -0.46
C TRP A 193 -21.21 9.74 -1.92
N LYS A 194 -20.37 10.19 -2.86
CA LYS A 194 -20.71 10.26 -4.30
C LYS A 194 -20.17 9.10 -5.12
N TYR A 195 -18.94 8.72 -4.85
CA TYR A 195 -18.22 7.70 -5.59
C TYR A 195 -17.44 6.83 -4.61
N MET A 196 -17.40 5.53 -4.91
CA MET A 196 -16.52 4.57 -4.23
C MET A 196 -15.29 4.30 -5.11
N LEU A 197 -14.11 4.33 -4.51
CA LEU A 197 -12.85 3.94 -5.13
C LEU A 197 -12.33 2.68 -4.42
N ASN A 198 -12.07 1.62 -5.18
CA ASN A 198 -11.44 0.40 -4.68
C ASN A 198 -9.91 0.51 -4.84
N MET A 199 -9.16 0.32 -3.75
CA MET A 199 -7.70 0.44 -3.73
C MET A 199 -7.04 -0.62 -2.86
N ASN A 200 -5.73 -0.79 -2.99
CA ASN A 200 -4.91 -1.61 -2.10
C ASN A 200 -3.70 -0.84 -1.55
N ASN A 201 -3.05 -1.35 -0.50
CA ASN A 201 -1.94 -0.67 0.17
C ASN A 201 -0.63 -0.57 -0.64
N LYS A 202 -0.60 -1.04 -1.89
CA LYS A 202 0.53 -0.89 -2.81
C LYS A 202 0.33 0.24 -3.81
N GLU A 203 -0.84 0.85 -3.85
CA GLU A 203 -1.15 1.97 -4.72
C GLU A 203 -0.73 3.31 -4.09
N ILE A 204 -0.46 4.30 -4.94
CA ILE A 204 -0.09 5.65 -4.54
C ILE A 204 -0.85 6.64 -5.43
N PRO A 205 -1.55 7.63 -4.86
CA PRO A 205 -2.22 8.65 -5.66
C PRO A 205 -1.20 9.53 -6.40
N LEU A 206 -1.41 9.71 -7.71
CA LEU A 206 -0.63 10.62 -8.55
C LEU A 206 -1.27 12.01 -8.70
N ARG A 207 -2.45 12.19 -8.11
CA ARG A 207 -3.28 13.39 -8.20
C ARG A 207 -3.78 13.76 -6.82
N THR A 208 -4.03 15.04 -6.63
CA THR A 208 -4.61 15.57 -5.40
C THR A 208 -6.07 15.14 -5.25
N ASN A 209 -6.60 15.22 -4.03
CA ASN A 209 -8.03 14.95 -3.79
C ASN A 209 -8.93 15.94 -4.56
N TRP A 210 -8.53 17.21 -4.71
CA TRP A 210 -9.26 18.17 -5.54
C TRP A 210 -9.32 17.78 -7.02
N GLU A 211 -8.20 17.38 -7.63
CA GLU A 211 -8.17 16.88 -9.01
C GLU A 211 -9.04 15.62 -9.16
N MET A 212 -9.03 14.74 -8.16
CA MET A 212 -9.87 13.54 -8.13
C MET A 212 -11.36 13.89 -8.07
N VAL A 213 -11.76 14.80 -7.17
CA VAL A 213 -13.13 15.31 -7.06
C VAL A 213 -13.58 15.94 -8.38
N SER A 214 -12.72 16.77 -8.99
CA SER A 214 -12.98 17.43 -10.27
C SER A 214 -13.23 16.40 -11.39
N ALA A 215 -12.37 15.39 -11.51
CA ALA A 215 -12.51 14.33 -12.49
C ALA A 215 -13.78 13.49 -12.27
N LEU A 216 -14.09 13.12 -11.02
CA LEU A 216 -15.28 12.33 -10.69
C LEU A 216 -16.58 13.12 -10.90
N LYS A 217 -16.58 14.44 -10.67
CA LYS A 217 -17.72 15.31 -11.02
C LYS A 217 -17.97 15.31 -12.53
N ALA A 218 -16.92 15.30 -13.35
CA ALA A 218 -17.05 15.24 -14.81
C ALA A 218 -17.70 13.94 -15.32
N LEU A 219 -17.67 12.86 -14.52
CA LEU A 219 -18.38 11.61 -14.85
C LEU A 219 -19.91 11.71 -14.72
N ASN A 220 -20.42 12.74 -14.03
CA ASN A 220 -21.86 13.04 -13.90
C ASN A 220 -22.73 11.84 -13.50
N GLY A 221 -22.30 11.11 -12.47
CA GLY A 221 -22.99 9.93 -11.95
C GLY A 221 -22.76 8.65 -12.76
N SER A 222 -21.91 8.69 -13.80
CA SER A 222 -21.46 7.49 -14.52
C SER A 222 -20.31 6.82 -13.77
N ASN A 223 -20.15 5.51 -13.93
CA ASN A 223 -18.99 4.77 -13.40
C ASN A 223 -17.80 4.86 -14.37
N LEU A 224 -16.58 4.79 -13.82
CA LEU A 224 -15.35 4.63 -14.59
C LEU A 224 -14.79 3.24 -14.29
N VAL A 225 -14.91 2.33 -15.25
CA VAL A 225 -14.40 0.96 -15.15
C VAL A 225 -13.75 0.62 -16.47
N GLU A 226 -12.52 0.11 -16.43
CA GLU A 226 -11.86 -0.37 -17.64
C GLU A 226 -12.59 -1.61 -18.17
N SER A 227 -12.89 -1.60 -19.46
CA SER A 227 -13.52 -2.73 -20.15
C SER A 227 -12.73 -3.02 -21.42
N VAL A 228 -12.26 -4.26 -21.54
CA VAL A 228 -11.70 -4.78 -22.79
C VAL A 228 -12.77 -5.56 -23.54
N PRO A 229 -12.95 -5.36 -24.85
CA PRO A 229 -13.81 -6.22 -25.65
C PRO A 229 -13.32 -7.66 -25.51
N CYS A 230 -14.17 -8.51 -24.93
CA CYS A 230 -13.83 -9.90 -24.71
C CYS A 230 -14.72 -10.75 -25.64
N PRO A 231 -14.18 -11.23 -26.78
CA PRO A 231 -14.87 -12.25 -27.55
C PRO A 231 -14.93 -13.51 -26.69
N ASP A 232 -16.09 -14.15 -26.58
CA ASP A 232 -16.32 -15.44 -25.89
C ASP A 232 -16.56 -15.46 -24.37
N LEU A 233 -17.30 -14.49 -23.81
CA LEU A 233 -17.78 -14.56 -22.41
C LEU A 233 -19.25 -14.99 -22.23
N GLU A 234 -19.97 -15.37 -23.29
CA GLU A 234 -21.35 -15.87 -23.12
C GLU A 234 -21.42 -17.05 -22.15
N GLN A 235 -20.39 -17.90 -22.13
CA GLN A 235 -20.28 -19.03 -21.21
C GLN A 235 -20.02 -18.60 -19.75
N ARG A 236 -19.44 -17.41 -19.53
CA ARG A 236 -19.16 -16.87 -18.18
C ARG A 236 -20.31 -16.05 -17.63
N LYS A 237 -21.31 -15.69 -18.44
CA LYS A 237 -22.53 -15.03 -17.95
C LYS A 237 -23.30 -16.02 -17.06
N PRO A 238 -23.55 -15.68 -15.79
CA PRO A 238 -24.39 -16.50 -14.94
C PRO A 238 -25.76 -16.78 -15.59
N LYS A 239 -26.16 -18.06 -15.65
CA LYS A 239 -27.44 -18.50 -16.21
C LYS A 239 -28.58 -18.38 -15.19
N HIS A 240 -28.70 -17.24 -14.51
CA HIS A 240 -29.81 -16.96 -13.60
C HIS A 240 -30.40 -15.59 -13.89
N LYS A 241 -31.66 -15.40 -13.47
CA LYS A 241 -32.30 -14.09 -13.55
C LYS A 241 -31.69 -13.19 -12.47
N TYR A 242 -31.04 -12.11 -12.90
CA TYR A 242 -30.52 -11.11 -11.97
C TYR A 242 -31.68 -10.45 -11.20
N THR A 243 -31.43 -10.14 -9.93
CA THR A 243 -32.37 -9.38 -9.08
C THR A 243 -32.47 -7.90 -9.49
N PHE A 244 -31.54 -7.43 -10.33
CA PHE A 244 -31.48 -6.08 -10.86
C PHE A 244 -31.62 -6.08 -12.39
N LYS A 245 -32.09 -4.96 -12.94
CA LYS A 245 -32.23 -4.78 -14.39
C LYS A 245 -30.84 -4.71 -15.04
N VAL A 246 -30.56 -5.63 -15.96
CA VAL A 246 -29.36 -5.60 -16.79
C VAL A 246 -29.75 -5.14 -18.19
N SER A 247 -29.12 -4.08 -18.67
CA SER A 247 -29.23 -3.61 -20.05
C SER A 247 -27.90 -3.76 -20.77
N SER A 248 -27.93 -4.23 -22.01
CA SER A 248 -26.75 -4.22 -22.88
C SER A 248 -26.32 -2.78 -23.13
N ILE A 249 -25.09 -2.43 -22.75
CA ILE A 249 -24.50 -1.14 -23.07
C ILE A 249 -23.65 -1.33 -24.33
N THR A 250 -24.02 -0.66 -25.42
CA THR A 250 -23.14 -0.55 -26.58
C THR A 250 -22.08 0.50 -26.26
N CYS A 251 -20.85 0.07 -25.98
CA CYS A 251 -19.75 1.01 -25.80
C CYS A 251 -19.36 1.59 -27.15
N GLN A 252 -19.73 2.85 -27.39
CA GLN A 252 -19.23 3.61 -28.53
C GLN A 252 -17.78 4.02 -28.22
N SER A 253 -16.83 3.57 -29.04
CA SER A 253 -15.48 4.11 -29.00
C SER A 253 -15.53 5.60 -29.37
N PHE A 254 -15.15 6.48 -28.45
CA PHE A 254 -14.87 7.89 -28.78
C PHE A 254 -13.64 7.93 -29.68
N VAL A 255 -13.85 7.95 -30.99
CA VAL A 255 -12.80 8.20 -32.00
C VAL A 255 -12.91 9.66 -32.44
N ASN A 256 -12.56 10.59 -31.56
CA ASN A 256 -12.33 11.99 -31.94
C ASN A 256 -10.83 12.27 -31.92
N GLY A 257 -10.15 11.89 -32.99
CA GLY A 257 -8.90 12.51 -33.48
C GLY A 257 -7.63 12.43 -32.63
N VAL A 258 -7.67 12.00 -31.37
CA VAL A 258 -6.48 11.89 -30.51
C VAL A 258 -6.26 10.42 -30.20
N ARG A 259 -5.14 9.84 -30.69
CA ARG A 259 -4.71 8.49 -30.32
C ARG A 259 -4.49 8.45 -28.81
N PRO A 260 -5.29 7.69 -28.03
CA PRO A 260 -4.99 7.50 -26.62
C PRO A 260 -3.92 6.42 -26.51
N ILE A 261 -2.88 6.68 -25.70
CA ILE A 261 -1.74 5.78 -25.47
C ILE A 261 -2.20 4.45 -24.82
N HIS A 262 -3.43 4.39 -24.30
CA HIS A 262 -4.12 3.16 -23.92
C HIS A 262 -5.57 3.22 -24.40
N LYS A 263 -6.08 2.14 -24.99
CA LYS A 263 -7.47 2.03 -25.49
C LYS A 263 -8.46 1.96 -24.31
N ASN A 264 -8.61 3.04 -23.56
CA ASN A 264 -9.63 3.14 -22.52
C ASN A 264 -10.98 3.34 -23.20
N VAL A 265 -11.80 2.29 -23.21
CA VAL A 265 -13.20 2.39 -23.66
C VAL A 265 -13.97 3.08 -22.55
N PHE A 266 -14.31 4.36 -22.75
CA PHE A 266 -15.26 5.07 -21.90
C PHE A 266 -16.68 4.56 -22.20
N CYS A 267 -17.12 3.52 -21.50
CA CYS A 267 -18.52 3.15 -21.51
C CYS A 267 -19.27 4.12 -20.60
N ARG A 268 -20.27 4.85 -21.13
CA ARG A 268 -21.27 5.54 -20.30
C ARG A 268 -22.00 4.45 -19.51
N ALA A 269 -21.57 4.21 -18.27
CA ALA A 269 -22.01 3.05 -17.51
C ALA A 269 -23.49 3.13 -17.13
N ALA A 270 -24.11 1.96 -16.98
CA ALA A 270 -25.47 1.80 -16.50
C ALA A 270 -25.67 2.56 -15.19
N ARG A 271 -26.75 3.35 -15.14
CA ARG A 271 -27.25 3.95 -13.90
C ARG A 271 -27.96 2.84 -13.12
N CYS A 272 -27.42 2.44 -11.98
CA CYS A 272 -28.19 1.67 -10.99
C CYS A 272 -29.22 2.63 -10.40
N VAL A 273 -30.44 2.60 -10.93
CA VAL A 273 -31.59 3.30 -10.36
C VAL A 273 -32.19 2.38 -9.31
N ARG A 274 -32.37 2.87 -8.08
CA ARG A 274 -33.18 2.17 -7.06
C ARG A 274 -34.63 2.03 -7.56
#